data_AF-A0A7K4BA13-F1
#
_entry.id   AF-A0A7K4BA13-F1
#
_cell.length_a   1.000
_cell.length_b   1.000
_cell.length_c   1.000
_cell.angle_alpha   90.00
_cell.angle_beta   90.00
_cell.angle_gamma   90.00
#
_symmetry.space_group_name_H-M   'P 1'
#
loop_
_entity.id
_entity.type
_entity.pdbx_description
1 polymer ?
#
loop_
_entity_poly.entity_id
_entity_poly.type
_entity_poly.pdbx_seq_one_letter_code
_entity_poly.pdbx_strand_id
1 'polypeptide(L)' 'MSKLTKCRKIRLSKKTQQNRRVPQWVMVKTARAVMAHPQRHSWRRSTLKV' A
#
# COMPACT_ATOMS: atom_id res chain seq x y z
N MET A 1 16.34 2.46 16.30
CA MET A 1 16.23 1.89 14.93
C MET A 1 17.57 2.03 14.24
N SER A 2 18.07 0.97 13.61
CA SER A 2 19.40 0.95 12.96
C SER A 2 19.49 1.91 11.77
N LYS A 3 20.72 2.17 11.29
CA LYS A 3 20.98 2.90 10.04
C LYS A 3 20.42 2.10 8.85
N LEU A 4 19.16 2.33 8.50
CA LEU A 4 18.56 1.80 7.26
C LEU A 4 19.20 2.47 6.04
N THR A 5 19.62 1.67 5.06
CA THR A 5 20.18 2.17 3.80
C THR A 5 19.16 3.04 3.05
N LYS A 6 19.64 4.03 2.27
CA LYS A 6 18.79 4.93 1.48
C LYS A 6 17.84 4.16 0.56
N CYS A 7 18.30 3.09 -0.07
CA CYS A 7 17.49 2.23 -0.95
C CYS A 7 16.33 1.56 -0.21
N ARG A 8 16.56 1.10 1.02
CA ARG A 8 15.49 0.50 1.84
C ARG A 8 14.45 1.54 2.26
N LYS A 9 14.88 2.76 2.61
CA LYS A 9 13.96 3.87 2.94
C LYS A 9 13.05 4.24 1.76
N ILE A 10 13.59 4.33 0.54
CA ILE A 10 12.81 4.64 -0.67
C ILE A 10 11.74 3.57 -0.92
N ARG A 11 12.13 2.28 -0.82
CA ARG A 11 11.19 1.17 -1.03
C ARG A 11 10.10 1.12 0.04
N LEU A 12 10.43 1.41 1.29
CA LEU A 12 9.45 1.56 2.37
C LEU A 12 8.49 2.73 2.12
N SER A 13 9.01 3.90 1.71
CA SER A 13 8.18 5.06 1.35
C SER A 13 7.20 4.75 0.22
N LYS A 14 7.64 4.05 -0.82
CA LYS A 14 6.76 3.57 -1.91
C LYS A 14 5.63 2.68 -1.38
N LYS A 15 5.93 1.73 -0.48
CA LYS A 15 4.91 0.85 0.12
C LYS A 15 3.92 1.63 0.97
N THR A 16 4.37 2.63 1.72
CA THR A 16 3.49 3.53 2.47
C THR A 16 2.53 4.28 1.55
N GLN A 17 3.03 4.85 0.44
CA GLN A 17 2.19 5.58 -0.53
C GLN A 17 1.19 4.68 -1.26
N GLN A 18 1.55 3.42 -1.50
CA GLN A 18 0.66 2.44 -2.14
C GLN A 18 -0.45 1.93 -1.20
N ASN A 19 -0.28 2.01 0.12
CA ASN A 19 -1.21 1.44 1.11
C ASN A 19 -2.45 2.31 1.35
N ARG A 20 -3.22 2.58 0.29
CA ARG A 20 -4.44 3.40 0.30
C ARG A 20 -5.65 2.61 -0.19
N ARG A 21 -6.85 3.10 0.14
CA ARG A 21 -8.12 2.56 -0.39
C ARG A 21 -8.25 2.89 -1.88
N VAL A 22 -9.01 2.07 -2.60
CA VAL A 22 -9.51 2.42 -3.94
C VAL A 22 -10.25 3.76 -3.89
N PRO A 23 -9.95 4.73 -4.78
CA PRO A 23 -10.67 5.99 -4.84
C PRO A 23 -12.15 5.82 -5.16
N GLN A 24 -13.00 6.68 -4.59
CA GLN A 24 -14.46 6.60 -4.76
C GLN A 24 -14.89 6.71 -6.22
N TRP A 25 -14.28 7.62 -6.98
CA TRP A 25 -14.60 7.79 -8.40
C TRP A 25 -14.29 6.54 -9.23
N VAL A 26 -13.31 5.72 -8.83
CA VAL A 26 -13.01 4.44 -9.50
C VAL A 26 -14.12 3.43 -9.21
N MET A 27 -14.60 3.36 -7.97
CA MET A 27 -15.73 2.50 -7.60
C MET A 27 -16.99 2.85 -8.39
N VAL A 28 -17.27 4.13 -8.58
CA VAL A 28 -18.42 4.60 -9.38
C VAL A 28 -18.25 4.22 -10.86
N LYS A 29 -17.07 4.48 -11.45
CA LYS A 29 -16.79 4.14 -12.86
C LYS A 29 -16.86 2.64 -13.16
N THR A 30 -16.56 1.80 -12.17
CA THR A 30 -16.52 0.33 -12.32
C THR A 30 -17.80 -0.35 -11.87
N ALA A 31 -18.90 0.40 -11.66
CA ALA A 31 -20.16 -0.15 -11.12
C ALA A 31 -19.93 -1.00 -9.85
N ARG A 32 -18.99 -0.58 -9.00
CA ARG A 32 -18.57 -1.27 -7.77
C ARG A 32 -17.93 -2.65 -7.98
N ALA A 33 -17.43 -2.98 -9.17
CA ALA A 33 -16.64 -4.20 -9.38
C ALA A 33 -15.32 -4.17 -8.58
N VAL A 34 -14.73 -2.99 -8.36
CA VAL A 34 -13.46 -2.82 -7.63
C VAL A 34 -13.69 -2.06 -6.33
N MET A 35 -14.15 -2.75 -5.27
CA MET A 35 -14.46 -2.11 -3.98
C MET A 35 -13.28 -2.07 -3.00
N ALA A 36 -12.41 -3.08 -3.03
CA ALA A 36 -11.32 -3.25 -2.08
C ALA A 36 -9.98 -3.34 -2.81
N HIS A 37 -8.92 -2.82 -2.18
CA HIS A 37 -7.56 -2.95 -2.71
C HIS A 37 -6.94 -4.26 -2.21
N PRO A 38 -6.70 -5.27 -3.09
CA PRO A 38 -6.23 -6.59 -2.66
C PRO A 38 -4.81 -6.57 -2.08
N GLN A 39 -3.96 -5.60 -2.46
CA GLN A 39 -2.58 -5.49 -1.98
C GLN A 39 -2.42 -4.55 -0.77
N ARG A 40 -3.53 -4.20 -0.12
CA ARG A 40 -3.49 -3.44 1.14
C ARG A 40 -2.83 -4.30 2.21
N HIS A 41 -1.91 -3.71 2.96
CA HIS A 41 -1.15 -4.43 4.00
C HIS A 41 -1.23 -3.71 5.34
N SER A 42 -0.95 -4.45 6.41
CA SER A 42 -0.91 -3.91 7.76
C SER A 42 0.33 -4.43 8.47
N TRP A 43 1.07 -3.54 9.11
CA TRP A 43 2.32 -3.83 9.81
C TRP A 43 2.17 -4.89 10.91
N ARG A 44 0.96 -5.06 11.47
CA ARG A 44 0.66 -6.11 12.46
C ARG A 44 0.32 -7.46 11.85
N ARG A 45 -0.18 -7.49 10.60
CA ARG A 45 -0.71 -8.72 9.98
C ARG A 45 0.25 -9.33 8.95
N SER A 46 1.11 -8.52 8.34
CA SER A 46 2.07 -8.98 7.33
C SER A 46 3.38 -8.21 7.39
N THR A 47 4.48 -8.93 7.23
CA THR A 47 5.83 -8.35 7.17
C THR A 47 6.17 -7.96 5.73
N LEU A 48 6.69 -6.75 5.56
CA LEU A 48 7.11 -6.26 4.25
C LEU A 48 8.50 -6.82 3.92
N LYS A 49 8.59 -7.59 2.82
CA LYS A 49 9.88 -8.02 2.25
C LYS A 49 10.45 -6.86 1.42
N VAL A 50 11.44 -6.14 1.99
CA VAL A 50 12.11 -4.98 1.40
C VAL A 50 13.61 -5.10 1.56
#